data_AF-A0A958L359-F1
#
_entry.id   AF-A0A958L359-F1
#
_cell.length_a   1.000
_cell.length_b   1.000
_cell.length_c   1.000
_cell.angle_alpha   90.00
_cell.angle_beta   90.00
_cell.angle_gamma   90.00
#
_symmetry.space_group_name_H-M   'P 1'
#
loop_
_entity.id
_entity.type
_entity.pdbx_description
1 polymer ?
#
loop_
_entity_poly.entity_id
_entity_poly.type
_entity_poly.pdbx_seq_one_letter_code
_entity_poly.pdbx_strand_id
1 'polypeptide(L)'
;PVVREEIASLEKFLGTLSGLSEKARSVAIEEFRSGKERATSYEKIRNDAFDLYWLHRGRRNSLGEIFRLYLRVAMSDGALNESEEVVLEMISQGFGLGLKETTLIKNSVIREFWSEHKEYYRKASEERKKTEQRLADQARAWIRSSDFTALGLTPEASLDQIKRAYRRLVKECHPDMLQQRGTLSNHDQKEAARRFHEIQTAYDRLIAIKSSAKAA
;
A
#
# COMPACT_ATOMS: atom_id res chain seq x y z
N PRO A 1 -11.52 -11.27 -21.91
CA PRO A 1 -12.27 -12.55 -21.90
C PRO A 1 -12.88 -12.75 -20.51
N VAL A 2 -14.07 -13.36 -20.43
CA VAL A 2 -14.70 -13.69 -19.15
C VAL A 2 -14.08 -14.98 -18.62
N VAL A 3 -13.61 -14.94 -17.38
CA VAL A 3 -12.90 -16.04 -16.75
C VAL A 3 -13.93 -16.94 -16.05
N ARG A 4 -13.71 -18.26 -15.99
CA ARG A 4 -14.69 -19.24 -15.49
C ARG A 4 -15.07 -18.94 -14.03
N GLU A 5 -14.10 -18.47 -13.27
CA GLU A 5 -14.19 -18.06 -11.88
C GLU A 5 -15.10 -16.83 -11.68
N GLU A 6 -15.08 -15.87 -12.61
CA GLU A 6 -15.95 -14.68 -12.58
C GLU A 6 -17.43 -15.08 -12.73
N ILE A 7 -17.72 -16.00 -13.65
CA ILE A 7 -19.09 -16.50 -13.88
C ILE A 7 -19.58 -17.32 -12.69
N ALA A 8 -18.73 -18.15 -12.10
CA ALA A 8 -19.07 -18.90 -10.89
C ALA A 8 -19.38 -17.97 -9.70
N SER A 9 -18.61 -16.89 -9.54
CA SER A 9 -18.84 -15.86 -8.51
C SER A 9 -20.17 -15.14 -8.75
N LEU A 10 -20.43 -14.75 -9.99
CA LEU A 10 -21.69 -14.12 -10.41
C LEU A 10 -22.90 -15.05 -10.16
N GLU A 11 -22.83 -16.31 -10.59
CA GLU A 11 -23.88 -17.31 -10.37
C GLU A 11 -24.16 -17.52 -8.88
N LYS A 12 -23.11 -17.67 -8.07
CA LYS A 12 -23.24 -17.80 -6.61
C LYS A 12 -23.95 -16.59 -6.02
N PHE A 13 -23.57 -15.37 -6.42
CA PHE A 13 -24.21 -14.14 -5.93
C PHE A 13 -25.68 -14.04 -6.37
N LEU A 14 -25.98 -14.25 -7.65
CA LEU A 14 -27.36 -14.22 -8.16
C LEU A 14 -28.23 -15.30 -7.48
N GLY A 15 -27.61 -16.41 -7.05
CA GLY A 15 -28.21 -17.44 -6.21
C GLY A 15 -28.72 -16.93 -4.85
N THR A 16 -28.05 -15.93 -4.27
CA THR A 16 -28.43 -15.34 -2.97
C THR A 16 -29.57 -14.34 -3.06
N LEU A 17 -29.86 -13.80 -4.26
CA LEU A 17 -30.96 -12.87 -4.48
C LEU A 17 -32.29 -13.63 -4.49
N SER A 18 -33.06 -13.51 -3.40
CA SER A 18 -34.40 -14.05 -3.30
C SER A 18 -35.32 -13.43 -4.36
N GLY A 19 -35.98 -14.26 -5.17
CA GLY A 19 -36.95 -13.81 -6.18
C GLY A 19 -36.43 -13.72 -7.61
N LEU A 20 -35.14 -14.01 -7.87
CA LEU A 20 -34.63 -14.14 -9.24
C LEU A 20 -34.93 -15.53 -9.81
N SER A 21 -35.67 -15.60 -10.92
CA SER A 21 -35.91 -16.86 -11.65
C SER A 21 -34.64 -17.33 -12.35
N GLU A 22 -34.56 -18.63 -12.66
CA GLU A 22 -33.44 -19.21 -13.43
C GLU A 22 -33.25 -18.49 -14.77
N LYS A 23 -34.35 -18.19 -15.47
CA LYS A 23 -34.33 -17.42 -16.72
C LYS A 23 -33.75 -16.01 -16.52
N ALA A 24 -34.09 -15.32 -15.43
CA ALA A 24 -33.54 -14.01 -15.12
C ALA A 24 -32.04 -14.07 -14.79
N ARG A 25 -31.58 -15.15 -14.16
CA ARG A 25 -30.15 -15.39 -13.90
C ARG A 25 -29.37 -15.59 -15.19
N SER A 26 -29.87 -16.41 -16.11
CA SER A 26 -29.24 -16.62 -17.43
C SER A 26 -29.14 -15.31 -18.21
N VAL A 27 -30.18 -14.48 -18.20
CA VAL A 27 -30.14 -13.15 -18.84
C VAL A 27 -29.08 -12.25 -18.20
N ALA A 28 -28.99 -12.22 -16.87
CA ALA A 28 -27.97 -11.42 -16.18
C ALA A 28 -26.53 -11.84 -16.51
N ILE A 29 -26.29 -13.15 -16.69
CA ILE A 29 -24.99 -13.69 -17.09
C ILE A 29 -24.63 -13.31 -18.52
N GLU A 30 -25.58 -13.38 -19.44
CA GLU A 30 -25.38 -12.96 -20.84
C GLU A 30 -25.16 -11.44 -20.95
N GLU A 31 -25.89 -10.63 -20.17
CA GLU A 31 -25.65 -9.20 -20.08
C GLU A 31 -24.26 -8.88 -19.51
N PHE A 32 -23.79 -9.64 -18.51
CA PHE A 32 -22.43 -9.49 -17.99
C PHE A 32 -21.37 -9.80 -19.06
N ARG A 33 -21.52 -10.90 -19.81
CA ARG A 33 -20.61 -11.29 -20.88
C ARG A 33 -20.54 -10.23 -21.98
N SER A 34 -21.70 -9.84 -22.52
CA SER A 34 -21.80 -8.83 -23.56
C SER A 34 -21.35 -7.45 -23.09
N GLY A 35 -21.56 -7.12 -21.81
CA GLY A 35 -21.07 -5.88 -21.20
C GLY A 35 -19.54 -5.79 -21.21
N LYS A 36 -18.85 -6.90 -20.92
CA LYS A 36 -17.38 -6.97 -20.94
C LYS A 36 -16.81 -6.80 -22.35
N GLU A 37 -17.51 -7.31 -23.37
CA GLU A 37 -17.15 -7.11 -24.78
C GLU A 37 -17.42 -5.67 -25.26
N ARG A 38 -18.52 -5.08 -24.77
CA ARG A 38 -18.90 -3.69 -25.07
C ARG A 38 -18.10 -2.65 -24.28
N ALA A 39 -17.32 -3.03 -23.27
CA ALA A 39 -16.52 -2.13 -22.45
C ALA A 39 -15.26 -1.66 -23.20
N THR A 40 -15.48 -0.88 -24.27
CA THR A 40 -14.42 -0.45 -25.20
C THR A 40 -13.59 0.74 -24.69
N SER A 41 -14.06 1.45 -23.65
CA SER A 41 -13.32 2.54 -23.01
C SER A 41 -13.80 2.80 -21.58
N TYR A 42 -12.95 3.46 -20.77
CA TYR A 42 -13.32 3.94 -19.43
C TYR A 42 -14.50 4.92 -19.43
N GLU A 43 -14.60 5.75 -20.46
CA GLU A 43 -15.71 6.70 -20.63
C GLU A 43 -17.03 5.97 -20.81
N LYS A 44 -17.03 4.90 -21.61
CA LYS A 44 -18.22 4.09 -21.80
C LYS A 44 -18.65 3.37 -20.51
N ILE A 45 -17.70 2.81 -19.76
CA ILE A 45 -17.98 2.18 -18.46
C ILE A 45 -18.64 3.18 -17.50
N ARG A 46 -18.13 4.41 -17.46
CA ARG A 46 -18.70 5.48 -16.62
C ARG A 46 -20.12 5.84 -17.06
N ASN A 47 -20.37 5.98 -18.36
CA ASN A 47 -21.69 6.31 -18.89
C ASN A 47 -22.70 5.19 -18.63
N ASP A 48 -22.31 3.93 -18.85
CA ASP A 48 -23.16 2.76 -18.54
C ASP A 48 -23.51 2.72 -17.03
N ALA A 49 -22.55 3.04 -16.16
CA ALA A 49 -22.79 3.13 -14.71
C ALA A 49 -23.75 4.29 -14.36
N PHE A 50 -23.65 5.42 -15.05
CA PHE A 50 -24.55 6.55 -14.88
C PHE A 50 -25.98 6.23 -15.35
N ASP A 51 -26.15 5.50 -16.45
CA ASP A 51 -27.47 5.04 -16.92
C ASP A 51 -28.13 4.10 -15.90
N LEU A 52 -27.35 3.19 -15.30
CA LEU A 52 -27.81 2.35 -14.21
C LEU A 52 -28.21 3.16 -12.97
N TYR A 53 -27.45 4.21 -12.63
CA TYR A 53 -27.85 5.14 -11.59
C TYR A 53 -29.24 5.73 -11.85
N TRP A 54 -29.51 6.23 -13.07
CA TRP A 54 -30.82 6.80 -13.42
C TRP A 54 -31.96 5.80 -13.32
N LEU A 55 -31.73 4.56 -13.74
CA LEU A 55 -32.71 3.49 -13.66
C LEU A 55 -33.06 3.11 -12.19
N HIS A 56 -32.09 3.27 -11.28
CA HIS A 56 -32.18 2.78 -9.91
C HIS A 56 -32.30 3.87 -8.83
N ARG A 57 -32.19 5.16 -9.16
CA ARG A 57 -32.14 6.29 -8.19
C ARG A 57 -33.29 6.39 -7.18
N GLY A 58 -34.41 5.71 -7.42
CA GLY A 58 -35.56 5.64 -6.50
C GLY A 58 -35.63 4.39 -5.63
N ARG A 59 -34.72 3.42 -5.83
CA ARG A 59 -34.70 2.14 -5.09
C ARG A 59 -33.63 2.22 -4.01
N ARG A 60 -34.04 2.12 -2.75
CA ARG A 60 -33.09 2.15 -1.63
C ARG A 60 -32.04 1.04 -1.79
N ASN A 61 -30.77 1.42 -1.68
CA ASN A 61 -29.59 0.54 -1.60
C ASN A 61 -29.29 -0.35 -2.83
N SER A 62 -30.05 -0.28 -3.93
CA SER A 62 -29.83 -1.21 -5.06
C SER A 62 -28.48 -1.00 -5.75
N LEU A 63 -28.00 0.24 -5.85
CA LEU A 63 -26.70 0.54 -6.47
C LEU A 63 -25.54 0.05 -5.61
N GLY A 64 -25.68 0.10 -4.27
CA GLY A 64 -24.71 -0.50 -3.36
C GLY A 64 -24.62 -2.02 -3.51
N GLU A 65 -25.76 -2.70 -3.70
CA GLU A 65 -25.80 -4.15 -3.93
C GLU A 65 -25.26 -4.55 -5.32
N ILE A 66 -25.51 -3.75 -6.35
CA ILE A 66 -24.90 -3.94 -7.67
C ILE A 66 -23.38 -3.71 -7.59
N PHE A 67 -22.93 -2.70 -6.85
CA PHE A 67 -21.50 -2.45 -6.63
C PHE A 67 -20.82 -3.58 -5.86
N ARG A 68 -21.51 -4.13 -4.84
CA ARG A 68 -21.08 -5.34 -4.12
C ARG A 68 -20.89 -6.53 -5.06
N LEU A 69 -21.80 -6.71 -6.02
CA LEU A 69 -21.66 -7.75 -7.05
C LEU A 69 -20.41 -7.54 -7.92
N TYR A 70 -20.19 -6.32 -8.44
CA TYR A 70 -18.99 -6.02 -9.22
C TYR A 70 -17.70 -6.31 -8.46
N LEU A 71 -17.64 -5.95 -7.17
CA LEU A 71 -16.51 -6.26 -6.30
C LEU A 71 -16.28 -7.77 -6.16
N ARG A 72 -17.35 -8.56 -5.93
CA ARG A 72 -17.25 -10.03 -5.78
C ARG A 72 -16.78 -10.72 -7.06
N VAL A 73 -17.17 -10.21 -8.21
CA VAL A 73 -16.75 -10.74 -9.51
C VAL A 73 -15.29 -10.38 -9.77
N ALA A 74 -14.90 -9.12 -9.57
CA ALA A 74 -13.52 -8.67 -9.74
C ALA A 74 -12.55 -9.41 -8.81
N MET A 75 -12.97 -9.72 -7.58
CA MET A 75 -12.14 -10.50 -6.63
C MET A 75 -12.11 -12.00 -6.89
N SER A 76 -12.81 -12.52 -7.90
CA SER A 76 -12.99 -13.98 -8.06
C SER A 76 -11.68 -14.75 -8.34
N ASP A 77 -10.65 -14.08 -8.82
CA ASP A 77 -9.29 -14.62 -9.02
C ASP A 77 -8.40 -14.53 -7.77
N GLY A 78 -8.92 -13.94 -6.69
CA GLY A 78 -8.29 -13.86 -5.37
C GLY A 78 -7.98 -12.44 -4.92
N ALA A 79 -7.70 -11.50 -5.83
CA ALA A 79 -7.30 -10.14 -5.43
C ALA A 79 -7.54 -9.12 -6.53
N LEU A 80 -7.95 -7.91 -6.15
CA LEU A 80 -8.10 -6.81 -7.10
C LEU A 80 -6.73 -6.38 -7.64
N ASN A 81 -6.62 -6.27 -8.96
CA ASN A 81 -5.49 -5.63 -9.62
C ASN A 81 -5.73 -4.11 -9.81
N GLU A 82 -4.68 -3.36 -10.15
CA GLU A 82 -4.77 -1.90 -10.30
C GLU A 82 -5.83 -1.47 -11.33
N SER A 83 -5.96 -2.20 -12.44
CA SER A 83 -6.93 -1.88 -13.48
C SER A 83 -8.38 -2.08 -13.02
N GLU A 84 -8.63 -3.10 -12.20
CA GLU A 84 -9.94 -3.36 -11.60
C GLU A 84 -10.27 -2.33 -10.52
N GLU A 85 -9.29 -1.91 -9.72
CA GLU A 85 -9.51 -0.84 -8.74
C GLU A 85 -9.94 0.46 -9.41
N VAL A 86 -9.28 0.84 -10.51
CA VAL A 86 -9.64 2.02 -11.30
C VAL A 86 -11.06 1.91 -11.87
N VAL A 87 -11.42 0.76 -12.43
CA VAL A 87 -12.77 0.52 -12.99
C VAL A 87 -13.84 0.56 -11.90
N LEU A 88 -13.61 -0.09 -10.76
CA LEU A 88 -14.54 -0.11 -9.63
C LEU A 88 -14.72 1.29 -9.04
N GLU A 89 -13.66 2.08 -8.97
CA GLU A 89 -13.75 3.47 -8.54
C GLU A 89 -14.63 4.29 -9.49
N MET A 90 -14.44 4.17 -10.81
CA MET A 90 -15.28 4.83 -11.81
C MET A 90 -16.75 4.42 -11.71
N ILE A 91 -17.03 3.12 -11.52
CA ILE A 91 -18.40 2.61 -11.35
C ILE A 91 -19.02 3.18 -10.07
N SER A 92 -18.28 3.22 -8.96
CA SER A 92 -18.78 3.77 -7.70
C SER A 92 -19.15 5.25 -7.82
N GLN A 93 -18.36 6.03 -8.55
CA GLN A 93 -18.63 7.43 -8.86
C GLN A 93 -19.85 7.58 -9.79
N GLY A 94 -19.96 6.73 -10.83
CA GLY A 94 -21.12 6.71 -11.73
C GLY A 94 -22.42 6.36 -11.01
N PHE A 95 -22.35 5.51 -9.98
CA PHE A 95 -23.46 5.18 -9.09
C PHE A 95 -23.79 6.25 -8.05
N GLY A 96 -23.00 7.33 -7.98
CA GLY A 96 -23.17 8.37 -6.97
C GLY A 96 -22.89 7.89 -5.53
N LEU A 97 -22.13 6.80 -5.37
CA LEU A 97 -21.75 6.30 -4.05
C LEU A 97 -20.67 7.20 -3.45
N GLY A 98 -20.92 7.69 -2.23
CA GLY A 98 -19.94 8.50 -1.51
C GLY A 98 -18.75 7.67 -1.06
N LEU A 99 -17.56 8.28 -0.92
CA LEU A 99 -16.32 7.59 -0.54
C LEU A 99 -16.48 6.70 0.72
N LYS A 100 -17.21 7.19 1.73
CA LYS A 100 -17.49 6.42 2.96
C LYS A 100 -18.29 5.15 2.68
N GLU A 101 -19.34 5.25 1.87
CA GLU A 101 -20.20 4.13 1.50
C GLU A 101 -19.44 3.11 0.65
N THR A 102 -18.74 3.57 -0.38
CA THR A 102 -17.87 2.74 -1.23
C THR A 102 -16.85 1.98 -0.40
N THR A 103 -16.19 2.66 0.55
CA THR A 103 -15.21 2.04 1.45
C THR A 103 -15.85 0.99 2.36
N LEU A 104 -17.04 1.25 2.91
CA LEU A 104 -17.75 0.29 3.75
C LEU A 104 -18.14 -0.97 2.97
N ILE A 105 -18.69 -0.80 1.76
CA ILE A 105 -19.06 -1.93 0.89
C ILE A 105 -17.81 -2.72 0.51
N LYS A 106 -16.75 -2.07 0.02
CA LYS A 106 -15.48 -2.70 -0.34
C LYS A 106 -14.90 -3.51 0.82
N ASN A 107 -14.79 -2.90 2.00
CA ASN A 107 -14.26 -3.58 3.18
C ASN A 107 -15.14 -4.75 3.65
N SER A 108 -16.46 -4.66 3.50
CA SER A 108 -17.36 -5.77 3.84
C SER A 108 -17.16 -6.95 2.89
N VAL A 109 -17.09 -6.71 1.57
CA VAL A 109 -16.86 -7.77 0.57
C VAL A 109 -15.50 -8.40 0.75
N ILE A 110 -14.45 -7.60 0.94
CA ILE A 110 -13.10 -8.09 1.18
C ILE A 110 -13.08 -9.00 2.42
N ARG A 111 -13.72 -8.57 3.51
CA ARG A 111 -13.79 -9.37 4.74
C ARG A 111 -14.56 -10.67 4.55
N GLU A 112 -15.70 -10.64 3.87
CA GLU A 112 -16.51 -11.82 3.54
C GLU A 112 -15.67 -12.79 2.70
N PHE A 113 -15.05 -12.31 1.63
CA PHE A 113 -14.20 -13.08 0.74
C PHE A 113 -13.02 -13.72 1.50
N TRP A 114 -12.34 -12.96 2.36
CA TRP A 114 -11.24 -13.49 3.18
C TRP A 114 -11.71 -14.48 4.26
N SER A 115 -12.93 -14.33 4.76
CA SER A 115 -13.51 -15.28 5.71
C SER A 115 -13.84 -16.63 5.05
N GLU A 116 -14.24 -16.62 3.77
CA GLU A 116 -14.45 -17.83 2.97
C GLU A 116 -13.11 -18.53 2.65
N HIS A 117 -12.02 -17.75 2.52
CA HIS A 117 -10.67 -18.24 2.17
C HIS A 117 -9.67 -18.24 3.36
N LYS A 118 -10.20 -18.41 4.59
CA LYS A 118 -9.51 -18.22 5.88
C LYS A 118 -8.13 -18.91 6.00
N GLU A 119 -7.98 -20.13 5.51
CA GLU A 119 -6.73 -20.90 5.62
C GLU A 119 -5.63 -20.36 4.69
N TYR A 120 -5.99 -19.91 3.49
CA TYR A 120 -5.07 -19.35 2.50
C TYR A 120 -4.54 -17.99 2.96
N TYR A 121 -5.42 -17.11 3.42
CA TYR A 121 -5.03 -15.77 3.87
C TYR A 121 -4.33 -15.73 5.22
N ARG A 122 -4.60 -16.69 6.11
CA ARG A 122 -3.80 -16.85 7.35
C ARG A 122 -2.33 -17.06 7.00
N LYS A 123 -2.04 -17.98 6.07
CA LYS A 123 -0.68 -18.25 5.60
C LYS A 123 -0.08 -17.04 4.87
N ALA A 124 -0.81 -16.42 3.95
CA ALA A 124 -0.33 -15.24 3.20
C ALA A 124 -0.10 -14.00 4.09
N SER A 125 -0.89 -13.81 5.15
CA SER A 125 -0.69 -12.71 6.11
C SER A 125 0.51 -12.98 7.03
N GLU A 126 0.72 -14.23 7.43
CA GLU A 126 1.91 -14.64 8.20
C GLU A 126 3.19 -14.46 7.36
N GLU A 127 3.16 -14.80 6.07
CA GLU A 127 4.27 -14.60 5.13
C GLU A 127 4.57 -13.13 4.84
N ARG A 128 3.54 -12.30 4.64
CA ARG A 128 3.72 -10.84 4.47
C ARG A 128 4.33 -10.19 5.70
N LYS A 129 3.81 -10.49 6.90
CA LYS A 129 4.40 -9.99 8.15
C LYS A 129 5.85 -10.44 8.32
N LYS A 130 6.18 -11.70 7.99
CA LYS A 130 7.57 -12.19 8.02
C LYS A 130 8.47 -11.46 7.02
N THR A 131 7.96 -11.18 5.82
CA THR A 131 8.72 -10.49 4.75
C THR A 131 8.94 -9.02 5.09
N GLU A 132 7.91 -8.31 5.54
CA GLU A 132 7.99 -6.93 6.03
C GLU A 132 8.95 -6.82 7.22
N GLN A 133 8.86 -7.74 8.17
CA GLN A 133 9.77 -7.79 9.32
C GLN A 133 11.22 -8.01 8.86
N ARG A 134 11.45 -8.93 7.92
CA ARG A 134 12.79 -9.19 7.36
C ARG A 134 13.34 -7.97 6.62
N LEU A 135 12.52 -7.28 5.83
CA LEU A 135 12.92 -6.05 5.13
C LEU A 135 13.23 -4.92 6.12
N ALA A 136 12.41 -4.75 7.16
CA ALA A 136 12.65 -3.78 8.22
C ALA A 136 13.95 -4.07 8.98
N ASP A 137 14.23 -5.34 9.28
CA ASP A 137 15.46 -5.74 9.98
C ASP A 137 16.70 -5.58 9.09
N GLN A 138 16.58 -5.86 7.79
CA GLN A 138 17.63 -5.57 6.80
C GLN A 138 17.90 -4.07 6.66
N ALA A 139 16.84 -3.24 6.58
CA ALA A 139 16.97 -1.79 6.52
C ALA A 139 17.63 -1.24 7.79
N ARG A 140 17.25 -1.73 8.97
CA ARG A 140 17.88 -1.37 10.25
C ARG A 140 19.37 -1.77 10.30
N ALA A 141 19.72 -2.96 9.80
CA ALA A 141 21.10 -3.41 9.73
C ALA A 141 21.93 -2.53 8.78
N TRP A 142 21.37 -2.17 7.63
CA TRP A 142 22.01 -1.28 6.65
C TRP A 142 22.20 0.13 7.19
N ILE A 143 21.17 0.74 7.79
CA ILE A 143 21.26 2.06 8.44
C ILE A 143 22.34 2.04 9.53
N ARG A 144 22.37 1.01 10.36
CA ARG A 144 23.38 0.86 11.41
C ARG A 144 24.79 0.80 10.82
N SER A 145 25.00 0.01 9.77
CA SER A 145 26.30 -0.09 9.09
C SER A 145 26.70 1.24 8.45
N SER A 146 25.76 1.97 7.87
CA SER A 146 25.97 3.31 7.31
C SER A 146 26.35 4.31 8.40
N ASP A 147 25.70 4.27 9.57
CA ASP A 147 26.01 5.16 10.70
C ASP A 147 27.44 4.93 11.23
N PHE A 148 27.88 3.67 11.32
CA PHE A 148 29.27 3.36 11.67
C PHE A 148 30.26 3.86 10.62
N THR A 149 29.93 3.68 9.33
CA THR A 149 30.75 4.14 8.21
C THR A 149 30.86 5.67 8.17
N ALA A 150 29.77 6.40 8.47
CA ALA A 150 29.76 7.86 8.58
C ALA A 150 30.73 8.39 9.65
N LEU A 151 30.93 7.61 10.73
CA LEU A 151 31.93 7.91 11.76
C LEU A 151 33.33 7.34 11.46
N GLY A 152 33.52 6.65 10.34
CA GLY A 152 34.77 5.97 9.99
C GLY A 152 35.09 4.81 10.93
N LEU A 153 34.08 4.11 11.42
CA LEU A 153 34.18 3.03 12.39
C LEU A 153 33.67 1.72 11.80
N THR A 154 34.12 0.60 12.39
CA THR A 154 33.55 -0.72 12.10
C THR A 154 32.33 -0.98 13.01
N PRO A 155 31.42 -1.89 12.62
CA PRO A 155 30.23 -2.22 13.44
C PRO A 155 30.53 -2.72 14.86
N GLU A 156 31.76 -3.19 15.10
CA GLU A 156 32.25 -3.71 16.38
C GLU A 156 32.70 -2.60 17.34
N ALA A 157 32.72 -1.33 16.89
CA ALA A 157 33.21 -0.23 17.70
C ALA A 157 32.46 -0.07 19.03
N SER A 158 33.22 0.18 20.09
CA SER A 158 32.70 0.41 21.44
C SER A 158 32.10 1.82 21.58
N LEU A 159 31.27 2.02 22.61
CA LEU A 159 30.70 3.34 22.94
C LEU A 159 31.77 4.43 23.06
N ASP A 160 32.93 4.11 23.62
CA ASP A 160 34.03 5.06 23.78
C ASP A 160 34.73 5.35 22.46
N GLN A 161 34.77 4.40 21.52
CA GLN A 161 35.28 4.63 20.17
C GLN A 161 34.33 5.52 19.38
N ILE A 162 33.01 5.29 19.48
CA ILE A 162 31.96 6.13 18.86
C ILE A 162 32.06 7.58 19.35
N LYS A 163 32.12 7.80 20.67
CA LYS A 163 32.26 9.14 21.27
C LYS A 163 33.56 9.83 20.85
N ARG A 164 34.67 9.08 20.75
CA ARG A 164 35.95 9.63 20.30
C ARG A 164 35.90 10.04 18.82
N ALA A 165 35.37 9.20 17.94
CA ALA A 165 35.23 9.48 16.53
C ALA A 165 34.34 10.71 16.28
N TYR A 166 33.20 10.79 16.96
CA TYR A 166 32.30 11.94 16.89
C TYR A 166 33.01 13.25 17.27
N ARG A 167 33.69 13.31 18.43
CA ARG A 167 34.43 14.51 18.85
C ARG A 167 35.52 14.93 17.88
N ARG A 168 36.19 13.97 17.23
CA ARG A 168 37.21 14.24 16.21
C ARG A 168 36.57 14.86 14.97
N LEU A 169 35.52 14.22 14.43
CA LEU A 169 34.84 14.64 13.21
C LEU A 169 34.12 15.98 13.36
N VAL A 170 33.54 16.27 14.53
CA VAL A 170 32.95 17.58 14.84
C VAL A 170 33.99 18.70 14.80
N LYS A 171 35.19 18.46 15.34
CA LYS A 171 36.30 19.43 15.25
C LYS A 171 36.74 19.66 13.81
N GLU A 172 36.79 18.60 13.01
CA GLU A 172 37.14 18.68 11.57
C GLU A 172 36.08 19.45 10.76
N CYS A 173 34.80 19.38 11.15
CA CYS A 173 33.71 20.10 10.49
C CYS A 173 33.42 21.48 11.09
N HIS A 174 34.15 21.92 12.11
CA HIS A 174 33.88 23.19 12.78
C HIS A 174 34.29 24.38 11.90
N PRO A 175 33.44 25.42 11.77
CA PRO A 175 33.72 26.59 10.91
C PRO A 175 35.05 27.28 11.25
N ASP A 176 35.47 27.24 12.53
CA ASP A 176 36.73 27.81 13.02
C ASP A 176 37.99 27.07 12.48
N MET A 177 37.92 25.74 12.35
CA MET A 177 39.00 24.93 11.73
C MET A 177 38.99 25.06 10.20
N LEU A 178 37.80 25.26 9.62
CA LEU A 178 37.62 25.52 8.20
C LEU A 178 38.18 26.90 7.81
N GLN A 179 38.03 27.92 8.67
CA GLN A 179 38.64 29.24 8.47
C GLN A 179 40.18 29.21 8.54
N GLN A 180 40.78 28.35 9.36
CA GLN A 180 42.23 28.14 9.40
C GLN A 180 42.79 27.50 8.12
N ARG A 181 41.96 26.78 7.35
CA ARG A 181 42.35 26.17 6.06
C ARG A 181 42.24 27.11 4.85
N GLY A 182 41.83 28.37 5.05
CA GLY A 182 41.72 29.40 4.02
C GLY A 182 40.28 29.76 3.65
N THR A 183 40.11 30.70 2.70
CA THR A 183 38.80 31.11 2.17
C THR A 183 38.15 29.97 1.39
N LEU A 184 37.26 29.25 2.06
CA LEU A 184 36.43 28.21 1.47
C LEU A 184 35.24 28.81 0.71
N SER A 185 34.85 28.17 -0.40
CA SER A 185 33.70 28.58 -1.21
C SER A 185 32.40 28.34 -0.44
N ASN A 186 31.32 29.03 -0.83
CA ASN A 186 29.95 28.74 -0.33
C ASN A 186 29.58 27.26 -0.49
N HIS A 187 30.13 26.58 -1.49
CA HIS A 187 29.96 25.14 -1.70
C HIS A 187 30.54 24.30 -0.55
N ASP A 188 31.78 24.59 -0.14
CA ASP A 188 32.50 23.81 0.87
C ASP A 188 31.89 24.00 2.27
N GLN A 189 31.40 25.20 2.56
CA GLN A 189 30.66 25.47 3.80
C GLN A 189 29.35 24.66 3.86
N LYS A 190 28.63 24.56 2.74
CA LYS A 190 27.39 23.79 2.65
C LYS A 190 27.66 22.28 2.77
N GLU A 191 28.74 21.79 2.18
CA GLU A 191 29.15 20.39 2.29
C GLU A 191 29.59 20.02 3.71
N ALA A 192 30.34 20.91 4.38
CA ALA A 192 30.72 20.73 5.78
C ALA A 192 29.50 20.71 6.72
N ALA A 193 28.51 21.60 6.50
CA ALA A 193 27.27 21.61 7.26
C ALA A 193 26.45 20.32 7.05
N ARG A 194 26.38 19.82 5.80
CA ARG A 194 25.71 18.55 5.49
C ARG A 194 26.40 17.39 6.21
N ARG A 195 27.73 17.32 6.11
CA ARG A 195 28.54 16.27 6.74
C ARG A 195 28.43 16.31 8.26
N PHE A 196 28.42 17.50 8.86
CA PHE A 196 28.19 17.68 10.30
C PHE A 196 26.83 17.11 10.73
N HIS A 197 25.77 17.41 9.99
CA HIS A 197 24.44 16.89 10.27
C HIS A 197 24.36 15.37 10.11
N GLU A 198 25.00 14.80 9.09
CA GLU A 198 25.14 13.36 8.89
C GLU A 198 25.87 12.70 10.08
N ILE A 199 26.98 13.27 10.53
CA ILE A 199 27.77 12.79 11.68
C ILE A 199 26.96 12.85 12.98
N GLN A 200 26.25 13.94 13.22
CA GLN A 200 25.42 14.10 14.43
C GLN A 200 24.28 13.08 14.45
N THR A 201 23.57 12.93 13.32
CA THR A 201 22.47 11.98 13.21
C THR A 201 22.94 10.53 13.41
N ALA A 202 24.07 10.16 12.82
CA ALA A 202 24.67 8.84 12.99
C ALA A 202 25.09 8.59 14.45
N TYR A 203 25.69 9.59 15.10
CA TYR A 203 26.10 9.49 16.51
C TYR A 203 24.90 9.27 17.44
N ASP A 204 23.84 10.07 17.31
CA ASP A 204 22.66 9.98 18.17
C ASP A 204 21.99 8.60 18.06
N ARG A 205 21.87 8.08 16.83
CA ARG A 205 21.33 6.73 16.56
C ARG A 205 22.17 5.63 17.19
N LEU A 206 23.49 5.69 17.01
CA LEU A 206 24.40 4.66 17.55
C LEU A 206 24.45 4.67 19.08
N ILE A 207 24.41 5.85 19.71
CA ILE A 207 24.32 5.97 21.17
C ILE A 207 23.00 5.41 21.68
N ALA A 208 21.87 5.72 21.05
CA ALA A 208 20.57 5.18 21.42
C ALA A 208 20.58 3.64 21.37
N ILE A 209 21.10 3.05 20.29
CA ILE A 209 21.18 1.59 20.12
C ILE A 209 22.09 0.93 21.16
N LYS A 210 23.29 1.47 21.39
CA LYS A 210 24.27 0.87 22.33
C LYS A 210 23.87 1.08 23.79
N SER A 211 23.13 2.14 24.11
CA SER A 211 22.60 2.39 25.46
C SER A 211 21.40 1.50 25.77
N SER A 212 20.49 1.28 24.82
CA SER A 212 19.39 0.33 24.99
C SER A 212 19.86 -1.12 25.13
N ALA A 213 20.94 -1.51 24.43
CA ALA A 213 21.52 -2.85 24.53
C ALA A 213 22.28 -3.12 25.83
N LYS A 214 22.61 -2.09 26.62
CA LYS A 214 23.26 -2.23 27.93
C LYS A 214 22.24 -2.32 29.08
N ALA A 215 21.00 -1.89 28.83
CA ALA A 215 19.92 -1.87 29.81
C ALA A 215 19.01 -3.12 29.76
N ALA A 216 19.15 -3.94 28.71
CA ALA A 216 18.52 -5.25 28.55
C ALA A 216 19.49 -6.36 28.99
#